data_AF-I1D2J4-F1
#
_entry.id   AF-I1D2J4-F1
#
_cell.length_a   1.000
_cell.length_b   1.000
_cell.length_c   1.000
_cell.angle_alpha   90.00
_cell.angle_beta   90.00
_cell.angle_gamma   90.00
#
_symmetry.space_group_name_H-M   'P 1'
#
loop_
_entity.id
_entity.type
_entity.pdbx_description
1 polymer ?
#
loop_
_entity_poly.entity_id
_entity_poly.type
_entity_poly.pdbx_seq_one_letter_code
_entity_poly.pdbx_strand_id
1 'polypeptide(L)'
;MTTSTDYSQLTGTYTIDPAHTRIGFVARHAMITKVRGAFNDFHGTATINGENPADSSVELTIKVASIDTRNADRDQHLRTNDFLAVEEHPEITFRSTAITQTGEDTFDVTGDLTIRGVTRQVTIPLTFEGQAKDPFGNLRIGFEGQTTINRKDFGVTWNAPLETGGVLVGDKVVLEFEISAIKQD
;
A
#
# COMPACT_ATOMS: atom_id res chain seq x y z
N MET A 1 9.60 31.58 8.33
CA MET A 1 9.00 30.84 9.46
C MET A 1 8.17 29.75 8.82
N THR A 2 8.64 28.51 8.83
CA THR A 2 7.83 27.34 8.45
C THR A 2 6.79 27.17 9.55
N THR A 3 5.52 27.34 9.19
CA THR A 3 4.40 27.05 10.08
C THR A 3 4.29 25.54 10.16
N SER A 4 4.69 24.97 11.30
CA SER A 4 4.44 23.56 11.61
C SER A 4 2.96 23.24 11.39
N THR A 5 2.68 22.20 10.62
CA THR A 5 1.32 21.72 10.39
C THR A 5 0.68 21.34 11.72
N ASP A 6 -0.40 22.04 12.11
CA ASP A 6 -1.18 21.67 13.29
C ASP A 6 -2.10 20.49 12.95
N TYR A 7 -1.70 19.29 13.37
CA TYR A 7 -2.48 18.08 13.15
C TYR A 7 -3.63 17.90 14.14
N SER A 8 -3.75 18.68 15.21
CA SER A 8 -4.79 18.48 16.24
C SER A 8 -6.20 18.42 15.65
N GLN A 9 -6.45 19.21 14.59
CA GLN A 9 -7.73 19.26 13.87
C GLN A 9 -8.02 18.00 13.03
N LEU A 10 -6.98 17.20 12.75
CA LEU A 10 -7.07 15.93 12.04
C LEU A 10 -7.43 14.75 12.95
N THR A 11 -7.56 14.94 14.26
CA THR A 11 -7.97 13.84 15.13
C THR A 11 -9.36 13.32 14.72
N GLY A 12 -9.48 12.00 14.53
CA GLY A 12 -10.73 11.36 14.13
C GLY A 12 -10.54 10.05 13.38
N THR A 13 -11.66 9.45 12.98
CA THR A 13 -11.68 8.25 12.13
C THR A 13 -11.82 8.66 10.67
N TYR A 14 -11.12 7.96 9.79
CA TYR A 14 -11.09 8.22 8.36
C TYR A 14 -11.34 6.91 7.61
N THR A 15 -12.05 7.02 6.49
CA THR A 15 -12.20 5.94 5.52
C THR A 15 -11.35 6.26 4.29
N ILE A 16 -10.53 5.31 3.85
CA ILE A 16 -9.77 5.44 2.61
C ILE A 16 -10.76 5.48 1.45
N ASP A 17 -10.65 6.51 0.60
CA ASP A 17 -11.48 6.68 -0.59
C ASP A 17 -10.86 5.93 -1.78
N PRO A 18 -11.46 4.80 -2.24
CA PRO A 18 -10.88 4.02 -3.32
C PRO A 18 -10.85 4.76 -4.66
N ALA A 19 -11.73 5.75 -4.88
CA ALA A 19 -11.77 6.50 -6.14
C ALA A 19 -10.61 7.49 -6.30
N HIS A 20 -9.97 7.87 -5.19
CA HIS A 20 -8.87 8.83 -5.14
C HIS A 20 -7.62 8.26 -4.45
N THR A 21 -7.55 6.93 -4.34
CA THR A 21 -6.42 6.20 -3.78
C THR A 21 -5.84 5.25 -4.82
N ARG A 22 -4.52 5.18 -4.91
CA ARG A 22 -3.80 4.19 -5.70
C ARG A 22 -2.92 3.33 -4.78
N ILE A 23 -3.13 2.03 -4.82
CA ILE A 23 -2.23 1.02 -4.24
C ILE A 23 -1.53 0.31 -5.39
N GLY A 24 -0.34 0.83 -5.72
CA GLY A 24 0.46 0.41 -6.84
C GLY A 24 1.59 -0.54 -6.48
N PHE A 25 2.11 -1.23 -7.49
CA PHE A 25 3.37 -1.95 -7.36
C PHE A 25 4.20 -1.91 -8.64
N VAL A 26 5.50 -2.15 -8.49
CA VAL A 26 6.47 -2.24 -9.58
C VAL A 26 7.38 -3.43 -9.39
N ALA A 27 7.46 -4.29 -10.40
CA ALA A 27 8.41 -5.40 -10.47
C ALA A 27 9.33 -5.25 -11.68
N ARG A 28 10.57 -5.75 -11.59
CA ARG A 28 11.46 -5.85 -12.75
C ARG A 28 11.11 -7.09 -13.57
N HIS A 29 11.04 -6.91 -14.90
CA HIS A 29 10.85 -7.96 -15.88
C HIS A 29 12.12 -8.15 -16.71
N ALA A 30 12.55 -9.40 -16.82
CA ALA A 30 13.83 -9.84 -17.38
C ALA A 30 15.04 -9.02 -16.88
N MET A 31 14.95 -8.49 -15.65
CA MET A 31 15.89 -7.57 -15.02
C MET A 31 16.11 -6.20 -15.70
N ILE A 32 15.54 -5.98 -16.89
CA ILE A 32 15.81 -4.80 -17.71
C ILE A 32 14.64 -3.80 -17.76
N THR A 33 13.39 -4.27 -17.76
CA THR A 33 12.20 -3.42 -17.85
C THR A 33 11.39 -3.45 -16.56
N LYS A 34 10.43 -2.53 -16.44
CA LYS A 34 9.50 -2.46 -15.29
C LYS A 34 8.10 -2.84 -15.74
N VAL A 35 7.46 -3.72 -14.99
CA VAL A 35 6.01 -3.95 -15.03
C VAL A 35 5.41 -3.19 -13.88
N ARG A 36 4.38 -2.38 -14.17
CA ARG A 36 3.61 -1.64 -13.19
C ARG A 36 2.23 -2.25 -13.09
N GLY A 37 1.72 -2.38 -11.87
CA GLY A 37 0.34 -2.76 -11.64
C GLY A 37 -0.24 -1.98 -10.46
N ALA A 38 -1.51 -2.27 -10.19
CA ALA A 38 -2.24 -1.79 -9.04
C ALA A 38 -3.30 -2.80 -8.63
N PHE A 39 -3.88 -2.60 -7.45
CA PHE A 39 -5.12 -3.25 -7.03
C PHE A 39 -6.25 -2.21 -7.02
N ASN A 40 -7.36 -2.55 -7.64
CA ASN A 40 -8.47 -1.61 -7.89
C ASN A 40 -9.67 -1.80 -6.95
N ASP A 41 -9.68 -2.84 -6.11
CA ASP A 41 -10.73 -3.11 -5.12
C ASP A 41 -10.09 -3.33 -3.75
N PHE A 42 -10.34 -2.39 -2.85
CA PHE A 42 -9.84 -2.36 -1.49
C PHE A 42 -10.73 -1.49 -0.62
N HIS A 43 -10.62 -1.71 0.68
CA HIS A 43 -11.19 -0.82 1.70
C HIS A 43 -10.19 -0.68 2.83
N GLY A 44 -10.20 0.47 3.50
CA GLY A 44 -9.37 0.68 4.67
C GLY A 44 -9.86 1.84 5.51
N THR A 45 -9.39 1.84 6.76
CA THR A 45 -9.73 2.86 7.75
C THR A 45 -8.46 3.32 8.45
N ALA A 46 -8.48 4.55 8.94
CA ALA A 46 -7.44 5.08 9.79
C ALA A 46 -8.07 5.79 10.99
N THR A 47 -7.56 5.56 12.18
CA THR A 47 -7.82 6.41 13.35
C THR A 47 -6.60 7.29 13.52
N ILE A 48 -6.77 8.60 13.40
CA ILE A 48 -5.70 9.58 13.53
C ILE A 48 -5.84 10.26 14.89
N ASN A 49 -4.74 10.32 15.62
CA ASN A 49 -4.56 11.20 16.77
C ASN A 49 -3.55 12.27 16.37
N GLY A 50 -4.03 13.48 16.07
CA GLY A 50 -3.19 14.58 15.63
C GLY A 50 -2.36 15.22 16.73
N GLU A 51 -2.74 15.06 17.99
CA GLU A 51 -1.95 15.54 19.14
C GLU A 51 -0.81 14.57 19.48
N ASN A 52 -1.07 13.27 19.33
CA ASN A 52 -0.08 12.21 19.50
C ASN A 52 -0.15 11.20 18.35
N PRO A 53 0.56 11.42 17.23
CA PRO A 53 0.53 10.54 16.06
C PRO A 53 0.85 9.07 16.36
N ALA A 54 1.61 8.79 17.42
CA ALA A 54 1.93 7.42 17.85
C ALA A 54 0.72 6.60 18.32
N ASP A 55 -0.38 7.25 18.70
CA ASP A 55 -1.65 6.60 19.09
C ASP A 55 -2.58 6.39 17.89
N SER A 56 -2.12 6.68 16.67
CA SER A 56 -2.87 6.44 15.44
C SER A 56 -2.82 4.97 15.00
N SER A 57 -3.78 4.55 14.19
CA SER A 57 -3.80 3.19 13.62
C SER A 57 -4.37 3.19 12.19
N VAL A 58 -3.94 2.24 11.37
CA VAL A 58 -4.38 2.04 9.99
C VAL A 58 -4.67 0.55 9.74
N GLU A 59 -5.78 0.28 9.08
CA GLU A 59 -6.14 -1.05 8.58
C GLU A 59 -6.53 -0.97 7.10
N LEU A 60 -6.07 -1.95 6.31
CA LEU A 60 -6.33 -2.03 4.88
C LEU A 60 -6.54 -3.48 4.46
N THR A 61 -7.56 -3.72 3.65
CA THR A 61 -7.85 -5.01 3.02
C THR A 61 -8.00 -4.80 1.52
N ILE A 62 -7.26 -5.58 0.74
CA ILE A 62 -7.19 -5.49 -0.72
C ILE A 62 -7.68 -6.81 -1.32
N LYS A 63 -8.57 -6.77 -2.30
CA LYS A 63 -9.00 -7.96 -3.04
C LYS A 63 -7.95 -8.32 -4.08
N VAL A 64 -7.35 -9.49 -3.96
CA VAL A 64 -6.32 -10.01 -4.88
C VAL A 64 -6.83 -10.08 -6.33
N ALA A 65 -8.10 -10.43 -6.51
CA ALA A 65 -8.74 -10.50 -7.83
C ALA A 65 -8.70 -9.17 -8.60
N SER A 66 -8.58 -8.04 -7.91
CA SER A 66 -8.55 -6.70 -8.53
C SER A 66 -7.20 -6.28 -9.09
N ILE A 67 -6.21 -7.18 -9.06
CA ILE A 67 -4.91 -6.93 -9.67
C ILE A 67 -5.05 -6.60 -11.16
N ASP A 68 -4.39 -5.53 -11.56
CA ASP A 68 -4.38 -5.01 -12.92
C ASP A 68 -2.97 -4.54 -13.29
N THR A 69 -2.40 -5.17 -14.31
CA THR A 69 -1.13 -4.78 -14.93
C THR A 69 -1.30 -4.32 -16.38
N ARG A 70 -2.55 -4.05 -16.79
CA ARG A 70 -2.99 -3.75 -18.15
C ARG A 70 -2.76 -4.89 -19.15
N ASN A 71 -2.74 -6.13 -18.67
CA ASN A 71 -2.58 -7.31 -19.51
C ASN A 71 -3.35 -8.48 -18.89
N ALA A 72 -4.49 -8.84 -19.49
CA ALA A 72 -5.43 -9.81 -18.94
C ALA A 72 -4.80 -11.19 -18.68
N ASP A 73 -3.94 -11.67 -19.58
CA ASP A 73 -3.28 -12.98 -19.42
C ASP A 73 -2.33 -12.99 -18.23
N ARG A 74 -1.53 -11.92 -18.06
CA ARG A 74 -0.65 -11.76 -16.90
C ARG A 74 -1.45 -11.59 -15.62
N ASP A 75 -2.53 -10.82 -15.64
CA ASP A 75 -3.38 -10.61 -14.47
C ASP A 75 -4.02 -11.94 -14.04
N GLN A 76 -4.44 -12.77 -15.01
CA GLN A 76 -4.91 -14.12 -14.73
C GLN A 76 -3.82 -15.00 -14.15
N HIS A 77 -2.58 -14.93 -14.65
CA HIS A 77 -1.45 -15.69 -14.10
C HIS A 77 -1.10 -15.25 -12.68
N LEU A 78 -1.09 -13.95 -12.39
CA LEU A 78 -0.79 -13.41 -11.07
C LEU A 78 -1.80 -13.85 -10.00
N ARG A 79 -3.03 -14.21 -10.40
CA ARG A 79 -4.07 -14.74 -9.52
C ARG A 79 -3.89 -16.23 -9.20
N THR A 80 -3.14 -17.00 -10.00
CA THR A 80 -2.98 -18.45 -9.77
C THR A 80 -2.07 -18.76 -8.58
N ASN A 81 -1.97 -20.04 -8.24
CA ASN A 81 -1.10 -20.52 -7.15
C ASN A 81 0.41 -20.34 -7.43
N ASP A 82 0.80 -20.04 -8.67
CA ASP A 82 2.19 -19.64 -8.96
C ASP A 82 2.55 -18.31 -8.29
N PHE A 83 1.54 -17.46 -8.03
CA PHE A 83 1.69 -16.13 -7.47
C PHE A 83 0.82 -15.94 -6.22
N LEU A 84 -0.31 -15.23 -6.34
CA LEU A 84 -1.06 -14.76 -5.17
C LEU A 84 -2.08 -15.79 -4.66
N ALA A 85 -2.32 -16.88 -5.41
CA ALA A 85 -3.22 -17.97 -5.04
C ALA A 85 -4.61 -17.47 -4.61
N VAL A 86 -5.28 -16.68 -5.48
CA VAL A 86 -6.52 -15.93 -5.14
C VAL A 86 -7.64 -16.79 -4.56
N GLU A 87 -7.76 -18.05 -5.00
CA GLU A 87 -8.79 -18.97 -4.51
C GLU A 87 -8.57 -19.38 -3.05
N GLU A 88 -7.31 -19.47 -2.61
CA GLU A 88 -6.92 -19.82 -1.23
C GLU A 88 -6.73 -18.57 -0.36
N HIS A 89 -6.29 -17.47 -0.97
CA HIS A 89 -5.93 -16.22 -0.33
C HIS A 89 -6.54 -15.04 -1.12
N PRO A 90 -7.85 -14.79 -0.98
CA PRO A 90 -8.55 -13.77 -1.75
C PRO A 90 -8.17 -12.34 -1.36
N GLU A 91 -7.50 -12.16 -0.22
CA GLU A 91 -7.20 -10.87 0.38
C GLU A 91 -5.72 -10.70 0.72
N ILE A 92 -5.23 -9.48 0.51
CA ILE A 92 -4.01 -8.96 1.13
C ILE A 92 -4.44 -8.01 2.23
N THR A 93 -3.87 -8.13 3.42
CA THR A 93 -4.22 -7.27 4.56
C THR A 93 -3.01 -6.57 5.14
N PHE A 94 -3.18 -5.34 5.59
CA PHE A 94 -2.20 -4.59 6.37
C PHE A 94 -2.85 -4.05 7.64
N ARG A 95 -2.19 -4.23 8.79
CA ARG A 95 -2.60 -3.63 10.07
C ARG A 95 -1.39 -2.98 10.73
N SER A 96 -1.46 -1.68 11.01
CA SER A 96 -0.37 -0.96 11.67
C SER A 96 -0.14 -1.48 13.09
N THR A 97 1.12 -1.58 13.48
CA THR A 97 1.55 -1.91 14.85
C THR A 97 2.27 -0.74 15.52
N ALA A 98 2.79 0.21 14.74
CA ALA A 98 3.42 1.42 15.24
C ALA A 98 3.40 2.53 14.19
N ILE A 99 3.21 3.77 14.63
CA ILE A 99 3.33 4.97 13.79
C ILE A 99 4.32 5.90 14.48
N THR A 100 5.36 6.31 13.75
CA THR A 100 6.41 7.19 14.27
C THR A 100 6.50 8.42 13.37
N GLN A 101 6.35 9.62 13.93
CA GLN A 101 6.66 10.85 13.20
C GLN A 101 8.18 11.00 13.07
N THR A 102 8.68 11.09 11.85
CA THR A 102 10.12 11.13 11.52
C THR A 102 10.58 12.50 11.05
N GLY A 103 9.65 13.42 10.80
CA GLY A 103 9.90 14.79 10.34
C GLY A 103 8.66 15.65 10.50
N GLU A 104 8.67 16.86 9.93
CA GLU A 104 7.53 17.78 10.01
C GLU A 104 6.26 17.13 9.45
N ASP A 105 6.32 16.64 8.20
CA ASP A 105 5.21 15.98 7.51
C ASP A 105 5.53 14.52 7.11
N THR A 106 6.49 13.86 7.76
CA THR A 106 6.88 12.48 7.43
C THR A 106 6.65 11.52 8.59
N PHE A 107 6.15 10.32 8.26
CA PHE A 107 5.77 9.29 9.22
C PHE A 107 6.23 7.92 8.74
N ASP A 108 6.79 7.13 9.64
CA ASP A 108 7.01 5.70 9.42
C ASP A 108 5.81 4.92 9.97
N VAL A 109 5.04 4.30 9.08
CA VAL A 109 3.93 3.41 9.44
C VAL A 109 4.42 1.97 9.36
N THR A 110 4.63 1.34 10.52
CA THR A 110 5.03 -0.07 10.63
C THR A 110 3.81 -0.92 10.90
N GLY A 111 3.69 -2.06 10.21
CA GLY A 111 2.57 -2.97 10.40
C GLY A 111 2.76 -4.35 9.82
N ASP A 112 1.81 -5.22 10.16
CA ASP A 112 1.74 -6.60 9.71
C ASP A 112 1.09 -6.65 8.32
N LEU A 113 1.90 -6.90 7.29
CA LEU A 113 1.45 -7.18 5.94
C LEU A 113 1.29 -8.68 5.76
N THR A 114 0.10 -9.11 5.35
CA THR A 114 -0.19 -10.51 5.03
C THR A 114 -0.45 -10.65 3.54
N ILE A 115 0.37 -11.44 2.85
CA ILE A 115 0.21 -11.79 1.43
C ILE A 115 0.33 -13.31 1.33
N ARG A 116 -0.61 -13.94 0.62
CA ARG A 116 -0.63 -15.40 0.40
C ARG A 116 -0.53 -16.19 1.72
N GLY A 117 -1.28 -15.75 2.73
CA GLY A 117 -1.31 -16.36 4.07
C GLY A 117 -0.03 -16.19 4.91
N VAL A 118 1.00 -15.50 4.41
CA VAL A 118 2.24 -15.26 5.15
C VAL A 118 2.27 -13.81 5.64
N THR A 119 2.48 -13.63 6.94
CA THR A 119 2.57 -12.31 7.58
C THR A 119 4.02 -11.90 7.79
N ARG A 120 4.37 -10.67 7.42
CA ARG A 120 5.66 -10.03 7.68
C ARG A 120 5.44 -8.60 8.13
N GLN A 121 6.26 -8.14 9.06
CA GLN A 121 6.28 -6.73 9.44
C GLN A 121 6.98 -5.93 8.33
N VAL A 122 6.34 -4.84 7.91
CA VAL A 122 6.89 -3.88 6.93
C VAL A 122 6.72 -2.47 7.45
N THR A 123 7.69 -1.59 7.13
CA THR A 123 7.60 -0.16 7.39
C THR A 123 7.37 0.58 6.07
N ILE A 124 6.36 1.44 6.06
CA ILE A 124 5.98 2.28 4.95
C ILE A 124 6.23 3.73 5.37
N PRO A 125 7.28 4.38 4.83
CA PRO A 125 7.45 5.80 4.99
C PRO A 125 6.38 6.52 4.17
N LEU A 126 5.60 7.37 4.84
CA LEU A 126 4.56 8.21 4.26
C LEU A 126 4.87 9.68 4.51
N THR A 127 4.59 10.51 3.51
CA THR A 127 4.56 11.96 3.61
C THR A 127 3.10 12.43 3.64
N PHE A 128 2.77 13.33 4.54
CA PHE A 128 1.49 14.04 4.53
C PHE A 128 1.51 15.14 3.47
N GLU A 129 0.64 15.02 2.47
CA GLU A 129 0.60 15.94 1.33
C GLU A 129 -0.40 17.09 1.52
N GLY A 130 -1.18 17.05 2.61
CA GLY A 130 -2.09 18.12 2.99
C GLY A 130 -3.51 17.67 3.30
N GLN A 131 -4.35 18.66 3.59
CA GLN A 131 -5.77 18.50 3.86
C GLN A 131 -6.60 19.48 3.06
N ALA A 132 -7.85 19.11 2.77
CA ALA A 132 -8.81 20.01 2.14
C ALA A 132 -10.24 19.67 2.57
N LYS A 133 -11.10 20.68 2.65
CA LYS A 133 -12.55 20.47 2.66
C LYS A 133 -13.02 20.37 1.22
N ASP A 134 -13.63 19.26 0.83
CA ASP A 134 -14.11 19.06 -0.53
C ASP A 134 -15.41 19.86 -0.82
N PRO A 135 -15.85 19.96 -2.08
CA PRO A 135 -17.08 20.69 -2.43
C PRO A 135 -18.36 20.15 -1.79
N PHE A 136 -18.34 18.93 -1.24
CA PHE A 136 -19.45 18.30 -0.54
C PHE A 136 -19.38 18.52 0.98
N GLY A 137 -18.31 19.16 1.46
CA GLY A 137 -18.09 19.50 2.85
C GLY A 137 -17.31 18.46 3.64
N ASN A 138 -16.81 17.39 3.02
CA ASN A 138 -16.03 16.39 3.73
C ASN A 138 -14.59 16.87 3.96
N LEU A 139 -14.01 16.59 5.13
CA LEU A 139 -12.59 16.79 5.36
C LEU A 139 -11.80 15.62 4.74
N ARG A 140 -10.88 15.94 3.84
CA ARG A 140 -9.97 15.01 3.18
C ARG A 140 -8.54 15.24 3.61
N ILE A 141 -7.78 14.16 3.70
CA ILE A 141 -6.33 14.17 3.90
C ILE A 141 -5.64 13.31 2.84
N GLY A 142 -4.43 13.72 2.48
CA GLY A 142 -3.58 13.07 1.49
C GLY A 142 -2.28 12.54 2.08
N PHE A 143 -1.87 11.34 1.69
CA PHE A 143 -0.54 10.81 1.98
C PHE A 143 0.07 10.14 0.74
N GLU A 144 1.38 10.22 0.61
CA GLU A 144 2.13 9.52 -0.43
C GLU A 144 3.31 8.76 0.16
N GLY A 145 3.69 7.65 -0.47
CA GLY A 145 4.89 6.94 -0.06
C GLY A 145 5.19 5.70 -0.86
N GLN A 146 6.31 5.08 -0.55
CA GLN A 146 6.74 3.84 -1.17
C GLN A 146 7.57 3.00 -0.21
N THR A 147 7.49 1.69 -0.36
CA THR A 147 8.41 0.76 0.32
C THR A 147 8.79 -0.36 -0.63
N THR A 148 9.81 -1.14 -0.28
CA THR A 148 10.23 -2.30 -1.09
C THR A 148 10.16 -3.56 -0.27
N ILE A 149 9.47 -4.56 -0.80
CA ILE A 149 9.40 -5.90 -0.21
C ILE A 149 10.11 -6.91 -1.11
N ASN A 150 10.44 -8.08 -0.55
CA ASN A 150 10.85 -9.24 -1.34
C ASN A 150 9.68 -10.22 -1.42
N ARG A 151 9.21 -10.51 -2.64
CA ARG A 151 8.05 -11.39 -2.85
C ARG A 151 8.27 -12.82 -2.33
N LYS A 152 9.52 -13.27 -2.26
CA LYS A 152 9.86 -14.61 -1.75
C LYS A 152 9.61 -14.74 -0.24
N ASP A 153 9.65 -13.63 0.51
CA ASP A 153 9.39 -13.64 1.95
C ASP A 153 7.93 -13.98 2.27
N PHE A 154 7.05 -13.83 1.28
CA PHE A 154 5.62 -14.17 1.28
C PHE A 154 5.31 -15.46 0.52
N GLY A 155 6.34 -16.25 0.19
CA GLY A 155 6.19 -17.52 -0.52
C GLY A 155 5.92 -17.38 -2.03
N VAL A 156 5.88 -16.19 -2.61
CA VAL A 156 5.72 -16.02 -4.06
C VAL A 156 7.04 -16.32 -4.75
N THR A 157 7.28 -17.57 -5.14
CA THR A 157 8.60 -18.05 -5.60
C THR A 157 8.68 -18.39 -7.08
N TRP A 158 7.57 -18.39 -7.82
CA TRP A 158 7.58 -18.72 -9.26
C TRP A 158 8.59 -17.84 -10.02
N ASN A 159 9.32 -18.45 -10.96
CA ASN A 159 10.21 -17.73 -11.86
C ASN A 159 10.53 -18.56 -13.10
N ALA A 160 11.10 -17.92 -14.12
CA ALA A 160 11.67 -18.59 -15.28
C ALA A 160 13.14 -18.13 -15.48
N PRO A 161 14.08 -19.05 -15.72
CA PRO A 161 15.46 -18.69 -16.03
C PRO A 161 15.56 -18.05 -17.42
N LEU A 162 16.54 -17.16 -17.60
CA LEU A 162 16.83 -16.53 -18.90
C LEU A 162 18.12 -17.12 -19.49
N GLU A 163 18.19 -17.26 -20.81
CA GLU A 163 19.41 -17.68 -21.53
C GLU A 163 20.58 -16.72 -21.30
N THR A 164 20.28 -15.43 -21.12
CA THR A 164 21.27 -14.38 -20.81
C THR A 164 21.75 -14.40 -19.36
N GLY A 165 21.30 -15.37 -18.56
CA GLY A 165 21.48 -15.39 -17.11
C GLY A 165 20.47 -14.52 -16.36
N GLY A 166 20.27 -14.83 -15.08
CA GLY A 166 19.26 -14.20 -14.24
C GLY A 166 17.88 -14.82 -14.38
N VAL A 167 16.86 -14.05 -14.03
CA VAL A 167 15.48 -14.52 -13.90
C VAL A 167 14.47 -13.57 -14.55
N LEU A 168 13.33 -14.11 -14.95
CA LEU A 168 12.27 -13.36 -15.63
C LEU A 168 11.59 -12.34 -14.73
N VAL A 169 11.36 -12.67 -13.45
CA VAL A 169 10.68 -11.78 -12.49
C VAL A 169 11.60 -11.50 -11.32
N GLY A 170 11.90 -10.22 -11.09
CA GLY A 170 12.72 -9.77 -9.96
C GLY A 170 12.10 -10.14 -8.61
N ASP A 171 12.96 -10.34 -7.61
CA ASP A 171 12.54 -10.67 -6.25
C ASP A 171 11.97 -9.44 -5.51
N LYS A 172 12.56 -8.27 -5.76
CA LYS A 172 12.12 -7.00 -5.18
C LYS A 172 10.88 -6.47 -5.88
N VAL A 173 9.88 -6.12 -5.08
CA VAL A 173 8.66 -5.42 -5.52
C VAL A 173 8.60 -4.10 -4.77
N VAL A 174 8.55 -3.00 -5.51
CA VAL A 174 8.27 -1.67 -4.94
C VAL A 174 6.77 -1.54 -4.80
N LEU A 175 6.30 -1.18 -3.62
CA LEU A 175 4.92 -0.79 -3.36
C LEU A 175 4.85 0.74 -3.41
N GLU A 176 3.85 1.28 -4.12
CA GLU A 176 3.64 2.71 -4.33
C GLU A 176 2.25 3.06 -3.77
N PHE A 177 2.15 4.12 -2.97
CA PHE A 177 0.90 4.55 -2.33
C PHE A 177 0.65 6.03 -2.62
N GLU A 178 -0.54 6.31 -3.13
CA GLU A 178 -1.12 7.66 -3.25
C GLU A 178 -2.48 7.56 -2.56
N ILE A 179 -2.65 8.13 -1.37
CA ILE A 179 -3.77 7.85 -0.48
C ILE A 179 -4.62 9.10 -0.30
N SER A 180 -5.92 8.97 -0.50
CA SER A 180 -6.91 9.95 -0.07
C SER A 180 -7.84 9.31 0.95
N ALA A 181 -8.02 9.95 2.11
CA ALA A 181 -8.94 9.48 3.15
C ALA A 181 -9.90 10.59 3.58
N ILE A 182 -11.14 10.20 3.85
CA ILE A 182 -12.24 11.10 4.21
C ILE A 182 -12.57 10.92 5.69
N LYS A 183 -12.59 12.01 6.47
CA LYS A 183 -13.00 11.98 7.88
C LYS A 183 -14.44 11.50 8.00
N GLN A 184 -14.69 10.63 8.97
CA GLN A 184 -16.01 10.16 9.35
C GLN A 184 -16.50 10.97 10.56
N ASP A 185 -17.80 11.27 10.57
CA ASP A 185 -18.48 11.97 11.67
C ASP A 185 -18.70 11.06 12.89
#